data_AF-A0A1Z4LKE5-F1
#
_entry.id   AF-A0A1Z4LKE5-F1
#
_cell.length_a   1.000
_cell.length_b   1.000
_cell.length_c   1.000
_cell.angle_alpha   90.00
_cell.angle_beta   90.00
_cell.angle_gamma   90.00
#
_symmetry.space_group_name_H-M   'P 1'
#
loop_
_entity.id
_entity.type
_entity.pdbx_description
1 polymer ?
#
loop_
_entity_poly.entity_id
_entity_poly.type
_entity_poly.pdbx_seq_one_letter_code
_entity_poly.pdbx_strand_id
1 'polypeptide(L)'
;MHQKFTELVNQCRKPTIELLREVLLCRGEFSEAESNFITYMAGFSHHEFAEGLFSDFNLFFLENTSIFFDGENNKFHFKILISDQSHYCNKLSLGRIERDYGSIFGSRMAFRDKDGLYIDKLGKQLRGCSGEQARAYIAQGTSGMAENVVSYQRNLQGYCLVTHFVLAAEFNVDINLKTVFSRVTACIFANTPETRFCNLSLYQFQHRAELYSLLKTIYWYVIDARQPEKVTDFLHKIEADFKLMQYKSREHDYLQEILPEIETMMLEILSYN
;
A
#
# COMPACT_ATOMS: atom_id res chain seq x y z
N MET A 1 13.64 7.91 18.03
CA MET A 1 13.80 7.58 16.60
C MET A 1 15.26 7.86 16.23
N HIS A 2 16.00 6.84 15.79
CA HIS A 2 17.45 6.94 15.54
C HIS A 2 17.73 7.98 14.44
N GLN A 3 18.63 8.94 14.68
CA GLN A 3 18.97 10.00 13.69
C GLN A 3 19.38 9.40 12.33
N LYS A 4 20.14 8.29 12.35
CA LYS A 4 20.56 7.53 11.16
C LYS A 4 19.37 6.96 10.36
N PHE A 5 18.37 6.39 11.03
CA PHE A 5 17.19 5.84 10.34
C PHE A 5 16.38 6.95 9.66
N THR A 6 16.10 8.04 10.37
CA THR A 6 15.39 9.20 9.80
C THR A 6 16.14 9.80 8.60
N GLU A 7 17.46 9.84 8.67
CA GLU A 7 18.30 10.29 7.56
C GLU A 7 18.17 9.36 6.34
N LEU A 8 18.31 8.05 6.52
CA LEU A 8 18.12 7.05 5.47
C LEU A 8 16.71 7.12 4.86
N VAL A 9 15.66 7.21 5.66
CA VAL A 9 14.28 7.37 5.16
C VAL A 9 14.12 8.65 4.34
N ASN A 10 14.76 9.74 4.74
CA ASN A 10 14.75 10.97 3.95
C ASN A 10 15.56 10.84 2.65
N GLN A 11 16.66 10.09 2.64
CA GLN A 11 17.43 9.78 1.43
C GLN A 11 16.65 8.85 0.48
N CYS A 12 15.89 7.89 1.01
CA CYS A 12 14.93 7.08 0.24
C CYS A 12 13.84 7.93 -0.43
N ARG A 13 13.64 9.18 -0.02
CA ARG A 13 12.77 10.12 -0.76
C ARG A 13 13.42 10.66 -2.04
N LYS A 14 14.60 10.20 -2.44
CA LYS A 14 15.27 10.46 -3.72
C LYS A 14 16.13 9.25 -4.08
N PRO A 15 15.54 8.05 -4.18
CA PRO A 15 16.33 6.83 -4.23
C PRO A 15 17.10 6.78 -5.55
N THR A 16 18.39 6.49 -5.46
CA THR A 16 19.15 5.89 -6.56
C THR A 16 19.38 4.43 -6.21
N ILE A 17 19.86 3.64 -7.17
CA ILE A 17 20.27 2.25 -6.92
C ILE A 17 21.32 2.21 -5.79
N GLU A 18 22.27 3.15 -5.78
CA GLU A 18 23.32 3.23 -4.75
C GLU A 18 22.74 3.52 -3.36
N LEU A 19 21.80 4.47 -3.26
CA LEU A 19 21.17 4.79 -1.98
C LEU A 19 20.30 3.63 -1.47
N LEU A 20 19.55 2.94 -2.34
CA LEU A 20 18.79 1.78 -1.91
C LEU A 20 19.69 0.62 -1.48
N ARG A 21 20.82 0.41 -2.17
CA ARG A 21 21.83 -0.56 -1.74
C ARG A 21 22.38 -0.22 -0.35
N GLU A 22 22.70 1.05 -0.08
CA GLU A 22 23.16 1.49 1.25
C GLU A 22 22.11 1.23 2.34
N VAL A 23 20.85 1.58 2.06
CA VAL A 23 19.74 1.39 2.99
C VAL A 23 19.49 -0.09 3.26
N LEU A 24 19.52 -0.93 2.21
CA LEU A 24 19.37 -2.38 2.33
C LEU A 24 20.54 -3.02 3.09
N LEU A 25 21.77 -2.58 2.90
CA LEU A 25 22.93 -3.04 3.69
C LEU A 25 22.75 -2.72 5.18
N CYS A 26 22.31 -1.50 5.49
CA CYS A 26 22.14 -1.08 6.88
C CYS A 26 20.90 -1.68 7.55
N ARG A 27 19.98 -2.34 6.83
CA ARG A 27 18.72 -2.86 7.40
C ARG A 27 18.93 -3.79 8.59
N GLY A 28 20.01 -4.59 8.57
CA GLY A 28 20.37 -5.51 9.66
C GLY A 28 20.86 -4.83 10.94
N GLU A 29 21.17 -3.52 10.89
CA GLU A 29 21.58 -2.74 12.06
C GLU A 29 20.40 -2.15 12.84
N PHE A 30 19.19 -2.18 12.27
CA PHE A 30 18.01 -1.52 12.82
C PHE A 30 17.11 -2.47 13.59
N SER A 31 16.14 -1.89 14.32
CA SER A 31 15.07 -2.67 14.94
C SER A 31 14.24 -3.41 13.89
N GLU A 32 13.49 -4.43 14.32
CA GLU A 32 12.74 -5.28 13.39
C GLU A 32 11.73 -4.49 12.53
N ALA A 33 10.99 -3.52 13.08
CA ALA A 33 10.11 -2.71 12.22
C ALA A 33 10.86 -1.77 11.29
N GLU A 34 11.97 -1.19 11.75
CA GLU A 34 12.76 -0.32 10.87
C GLU A 34 13.32 -1.13 9.70
N SER A 35 13.79 -2.35 9.96
CA SER A 35 14.19 -3.31 8.92
C SER A 35 13.00 -3.68 8.00
N ASN A 36 11.84 -4.05 8.56
CA ASN A 36 10.64 -4.34 7.79
C ASN A 36 10.17 -3.15 6.94
N PHE A 37 10.32 -1.92 7.44
CA PHE A 37 9.98 -0.70 6.71
C PHE A 37 10.95 -0.45 5.57
N ILE A 38 12.24 -0.66 5.78
CA ILE A 38 13.26 -0.63 4.71
C ILE A 38 12.91 -1.67 3.63
N THR A 39 12.59 -2.89 4.04
CA THR A 39 12.18 -3.98 3.14
C THR A 39 10.88 -3.63 2.40
N TYR A 40 9.90 -2.99 3.07
CA TYR A 40 8.70 -2.45 2.43
C TYR A 40 9.03 -1.40 1.38
N MET A 41 9.92 -0.45 1.71
CA MET A 41 10.30 0.62 0.80
C MET A 41 10.98 0.06 -0.45
N ALA A 42 11.87 -0.92 -0.31
CA ALA A 42 12.52 -1.58 -1.45
C ALA A 42 11.53 -2.42 -2.27
N GLY A 43 10.71 -3.24 -1.60
CA GLY A 43 9.80 -4.17 -2.25
C GLY A 43 8.61 -3.51 -2.91
N PHE A 44 7.94 -2.57 -2.25
CA PHE A 44 6.66 -2.03 -2.71
C PHE A 44 6.71 -0.58 -3.17
N SER A 45 7.57 0.24 -2.56
CA SER A 45 7.61 1.67 -2.88
C SER A 45 8.64 1.98 -3.96
N HIS A 46 9.78 1.29 -4.00
CA HIS A 46 10.92 1.62 -4.87
C HIS A 46 11.38 0.43 -5.71
N HIS A 47 10.45 -0.46 -6.02
CA HIS A 47 10.75 -1.72 -6.69
C HIS A 47 11.46 -1.52 -8.03
N GLU A 48 11.14 -0.46 -8.77
CA GLU A 48 11.73 -0.14 -10.07
C GLU A 48 13.25 0.06 -9.99
N PHE A 49 13.76 0.53 -8.85
CA PHE A 49 15.19 0.67 -8.61
C PHE A 49 15.79 -0.54 -7.89
N ALA A 50 14.99 -1.19 -7.04
CA ALA A 50 15.46 -2.27 -6.19
C ALA A 50 15.47 -3.63 -6.92
N GLU A 51 14.71 -3.79 -8.01
CA GLU A 51 14.61 -5.04 -8.76
C GLU A 51 15.99 -5.58 -9.19
N GLY A 52 16.88 -4.71 -9.65
CA GLY A 52 18.26 -5.07 -10.00
C GLY A 52 19.17 -5.40 -8.80
N LEU A 53 18.71 -5.19 -7.57
CA LEU A 53 19.42 -5.48 -6.32
C LEU A 53 18.82 -6.66 -5.56
N PHE A 54 17.63 -7.12 -5.93
CA PHE A 54 16.86 -8.10 -5.15
C PHE A 54 17.66 -9.38 -4.84
N SER A 55 18.33 -9.95 -5.83
CA SER A 55 19.20 -11.13 -5.64
C SER A 55 20.34 -10.90 -4.66
N ASP A 56 20.89 -9.68 -4.61
CA ASP A 56 22.03 -9.34 -3.74
C ASP A 56 21.65 -9.34 -2.25
N PHE A 57 20.36 -9.20 -1.95
CA PHE A 57 19.81 -9.12 -0.59
C PHE A 57 18.83 -10.27 -0.27
N ASN A 58 18.80 -11.32 -1.09
CA ASN A 58 17.87 -12.45 -0.98
C ASN A 58 16.39 -12.02 -0.92
N LEU A 59 16.07 -10.96 -1.67
CA LEU A 59 14.74 -10.43 -1.82
C LEU A 59 14.17 -10.88 -3.16
N PHE A 60 12.88 -11.14 -3.24
CA PHE A 60 12.19 -11.35 -4.52
C PHE A 60 10.68 -11.29 -4.38
N PHE A 61 9.99 -11.07 -5.49
CA PHE A 61 8.55 -11.32 -5.54
C PHE A 61 8.28 -12.78 -5.86
N LEU A 62 7.29 -13.39 -5.21
CA LEU A 62 6.79 -14.68 -5.66
C LEU A 62 6.13 -14.51 -7.02
N GLU A 63 6.44 -15.42 -7.94
CA GLU A 63 6.03 -15.32 -9.33
C GLU A 63 4.51 -15.15 -9.46
N ASN A 64 4.06 -14.22 -10.31
CA ASN A 64 2.64 -13.91 -10.54
C ASN A 64 1.86 -13.44 -9.29
N THR A 65 2.54 -13.03 -8.23
CA THR A 65 1.91 -12.52 -7.01
C THR A 65 2.33 -11.07 -6.70
N SER A 66 1.61 -10.45 -5.77
CA SER A 66 2.00 -9.19 -5.10
C SER A 66 2.71 -9.45 -3.76
N ILE A 67 3.30 -10.64 -3.58
CA ILE A 67 3.93 -11.08 -2.32
C ILE A 67 5.44 -10.89 -2.44
N PHE A 68 6.02 -10.14 -1.52
CA PHE A 68 7.46 -9.90 -1.48
C PHE A 68 8.11 -10.77 -0.40
N PHE A 69 9.08 -11.58 -0.77
CA PHE A 69 9.78 -12.48 0.14
C PHE A 69 11.17 -11.93 0.48
N ASP A 70 11.48 -11.96 1.77
CA ASP A 70 12.79 -11.70 2.33
C ASP A 70 13.36 -13.01 2.86
N GLY A 71 14.19 -13.66 2.05
CA GLY A 71 14.75 -14.96 2.37
C GLY A 71 15.82 -14.96 3.45
N GLU A 72 16.47 -13.82 3.70
CA GLU A 72 17.43 -13.70 4.82
C GLU A 72 16.71 -13.82 6.16
N ASN A 73 15.53 -13.20 6.28
CA ASN A 73 14.75 -13.18 7.52
C ASN A 73 13.60 -14.21 7.53
N ASN A 74 13.43 -14.96 6.44
CA ASN A 74 12.32 -15.89 6.22
C ASN A 74 10.94 -15.23 6.38
N LYS A 75 10.77 -14.05 5.78
CA LYS A 75 9.58 -13.21 5.90
C LYS A 75 8.83 -13.07 4.59
N PHE A 76 7.50 -13.22 4.63
CA PHE A 76 6.63 -12.83 3.53
C PHE A 76 5.97 -11.50 3.85
N HIS A 77 6.16 -10.53 2.98
CA HIS A 77 5.61 -9.19 3.09
C HIS A 77 4.42 -9.02 2.13
N PHE A 78 3.36 -8.41 2.65
CA PHE A 78 2.11 -8.17 1.91
C PHE A 78 1.68 -6.72 2.07
N LYS A 79 1.10 -6.13 1.03
CA LYS A 79 0.63 -4.74 1.04
C LYS A 79 -0.89 -4.69 1.02
N ILE A 80 -1.47 -4.07 2.03
CA ILE A 80 -2.91 -3.81 2.13
C ILE A 80 -3.15 -2.31 2.03
N LEU A 81 -3.89 -1.88 1.01
CA LEU A 81 -4.35 -0.50 0.92
C LEU A 81 -5.64 -0.32 1.72
N ILE A 82 -5.66 0.68 2.60
CA ILE A 82 -6.85 1.07 3.32
C ILE A 82 -7.30 2.43 2.81
N SER A 83 -8.51 2.46 2.25
CA SER A 83 -9.23 3.70 1.95
C SER A 83 -10.28 3.91 3.04
N ASP A 84 -9.90 4.66 4.07
CA ASP A 84 -10.80 5.14 5.11
C ASP A 84 -10.97 6.66 4.99
N GLN A 85 -12.16 7.10 4.56
CA GLN A 85 -12.49 8.52 4.47
C GLN A 85 -13.04 9.10 5.78
N SER A 86 -13.27 8.28 6.80
CA SER A 86 -13.55 8.77 8.12
C SER A 86 -12.24 9.18 8.76
N HIS A 87 -11.96 10.48 8.80
CA HIS A 87 -10.90 11.09 9.63
C HIS A 87 -11.01 10.74 11.16
N TYR A 88 -11.91 9.82 11.56
CA TYR A 88 -12.34 9.51 12.93
C TYR A 88 -12.82 8.06 13.11
N CYS A 89 -12.39 7.09 12.29
CA CYS A 89 -12.92 5.74 12.39
C CYS A 89 -12.19 4.90 13.45
N ASN A 90 -12.81 4.72 14.61
CA ASN A 90 -12.43 3.68 15.58
C ASN A 90 -12.73 2.24 15.07
N LYS A 91 -13.29 2.08 13.86
CA LYS A 91 -13.74 0.78 13.31
C LYS A 91 -12.59 -0.08 12.79
N LEU A 92 -11.56 0.57 12.24
CA LEU A 92 -10.29 -0.07 11.89
C LEU A 92 -9.26 0.42 12.91
N SER A 93 -9.39 -0.04 14.15
CA SER A 93 -8.46 0.31 15.21
C SER A 93 -7.12 -0.38 14.96
N LEU A 94 -6.20 0.32 14.30
CA LEU A 94 -4.79 -0.08 14.26
C LEU A 94 -4.16 -0.04 15.68
N GLY A 95 -4.82 0.58 16.67
CA GLY A 95 -4.33 0.75 18.04
C GLY A 95 -4.07 -0.54 18.84
N ARG A 96 -4.65 -1.68 18.45
CA ARG A 96 -4.24 -2.99 19.01
C ARG A 96 -2.97 -3.54 18.35
N ILE A 97 -2.74 -3.20 17.09
CA ILE A 97 -1.50 -3.48 16.34
C ILE A 97 -0.36 -2.55 16.80
N GLU A 98 -0.68 -1.33 17.27
CA GLU A 98 0.26 -0.33 17.77
C GLU A 98 1.07 -0.74 19.02
N ARG A 99 0.73 -1.85 19.70
CA ARG A 99 1.44 -2.20 20.96
C ARG A 99 2.93 -2.47 20.81
N ASP A 100 3.42 -2.70 19.59
CA ASP A 100 4.85 -2.83 19.32
C ASP A 100 5.51 -1.58 18.71
N TYR A 101 4.76 -0.52 18.32
CA TYR A 101 5.35 0.66 17.67
C TYR A 101 4.66 2.00 17.95
N GLY A 102 5.47 2.97 18.39
CA GLY A 102 5.08 4.38 18.59
C GLY A 102 5.43 5.32 17.42
N SER A 103 5.63 4.84 16.20
CA SER A 103 5.99 5.69 15.06
C SER A 103 5.13 5.44 13.83
N ILE A 104 4.07 6.24 13.70
CA ILE A 104 3.41 6.49 12.41
C ILE A 104 4.43 7.20 11.51
N PHE A 105 4.99 6.50 10.52
CA PHE A 105 5.91 7.11 9.56
C PHE A 105 5.11 7.92 8.55
N GLY A 106 4.77 9.16 8.94
CA GLY A 106 4.05 10.10 8.10
C GLY A 106 4.89 10.58 6.93
N SER A 107 4.63 10.08 5.72
CA SER A 107 5.12 10.73 4.50
C SER A 107 4.13 11.80 4.04
N ARG A 108 4.58 13.05 3.89
CA ARG A 108 3.86 14.04 3.08
C ARG A 108 3.79 13.49 1.65
N MET A 109 2.66 13.65 0.97
CA MET A 109 2.51 13.20 -0.43
C MET A 109 3.69 13.68 -1.26
N ALA A 110 4.37 12.73 -1.88
CA ALA A 110 5.55 13.01 -2.67
C ALA A 110 5.43 12.30 -4.03
N PHE A 111 5.93 12.95 -5.05
CA PHE A 111 5.69 12.59 -6.45
C PHE A 111 6.92 11.98 -7.06
N ARG A 112 6.74 11.03 -7.97
CA ARG A 112 7.81 10.34 -8.67
C ARG A 112 7.51 10.28 -10.15
N ASP A 113 8.52 10.35 -11.01
CA ASP A 113 8.36 10.09 -12.43
C ASP A 113 8.21 8.58 -12.73
N LYS A 114 8.17 8.23 -14.03
CA LYS A 114 8.07 6.84 -14.49
C LYS A 114 9.23 5.94 -14.04
N ASP A 115 10.38 6.53 -13.75
CA ASP A 115 11.59 5.82 -13.36
C ASP A 115 11.66 5.72 -11.82
N GLY A 116 10.67 6.29 -11.11
CA GLY A 116 10.55 6.29 -9.66
C GLY A 116 11.27 7.46 -8.97
N LEU A 117 11.88 8.39 -9.73
CA LEU A 117 12.64 9.50 -9.18
C LEU A 117 11.71 10.59 -8.65
N TYR A 118 11.99 11.09 -7.46
CA TYR A 118 11.13 12.11 -6.86
C TYR A 118 11.19 13.46 -7.59
N ILE A 119 10.00 14.01 -7.84
CA ILE A 119 9.82 15.29 -8.52
C ILE A 119 9.59 16.38 -7.47
N ASP A 120 10.62 17.18 -7.22
CA ASP A 120 10.56 18.29 -6.28
C ASP A 120 9.49 19.33 -6.68
N LYS A 121 8.75 19.84 -5.69
CA LYS A 121 7.74 20.92 -5.84
C LYS A 121 6.56 20.60 -6.76
N LEU A 122 6.48 19.42 -7.40
CA LEU A 122 5.35 19.06 -8.25
C LEU A 122 4.02 19.12 -7.49
N GLY A 123 3.99 18.63 -6.25
CA GLY A 123 2.81 18.75 -5.38
C GLY A 123 2.39 20.18 -5.05
N LYS A 124 3.26 21.19 -5.23
CA LYS A 124 2.88 22.62 -5.15
C LYS A 124 2.42 23.14 -6.51
N GLN A 125 3.03 22.68 -7.60
CA GLN A 125 2.67 23.07 -8.97
C GLN A 125 1.28 22.55 -9.35
N LEU A 126 0.94 21.32 -8.95
CA LEU A 126 -0.37 20.71 -9.20
C LEU A 126 -1.51 21.35 -8.39
N ARG A 127 -1.21 22.06 -7.28
CA ARG A 127 -2.19 22.83 -6.51
C ARG A 127 -2.61 24.07 -7.31
N GLY A 128 -3.49 23.89 -8.30
CA GLY A 128 -3.98 24.94 -9.18
C GLY A 128 -3.91 24.62 -10.67
N CYS A 129 -3.32 23.48 -11.05
CA CYS A 129 -3.35 22.98 -12.42
C CYS A 129 -4.77 22.55 -12.84
N SER A 130 -5.06 22.64 -14.14
CA SER A 130 -6.25 22.02 -14.70
C SER A 130 -6.14 20.48 -14.64
N GLY A 131 -7.28 19.78 -14.67
CA GLY A 131 -7.28 18.32 -14.73
C GLY A 131 -6.53 17.76 -15.95
N GLU A 132 -6.48 18.49 -17.06
CA GLU A 132 -5.69 18.10 -18.25
C GLU A 132 -4.19 18.16 -18.01
N GLN A 133 -3.71 19.21 -17.34
CA GLN A 133 -2.29 19.34 -16.98
C GLN A 133 -1.86 18.23 -16.03
N ALA A 134 -2.68 17.90 -15.02
CA ALA A 134 -2.41 16.77 -14.13
C ALA A 134 -2.36 15.42 -14.89
N ARG A 135 -3.32 15.19 -15.80
CA ARG A 135 -3.33 13.99 -16.65
C ARG A 135 -2.11 13.87 -17.55
N ALA A 136 -1.57 14.99 -18.06
CA ALA A 136 -0.35 14.97 -18.86
C ALA A 136 0.87 14.48 -18.06
N TYR A 137 1.00 14.86 -16.79
CA TYR A 137 2.05 14.34 -15.91
C TYR A 137 1.89 12.83 -15.65
N ILE A 138 0.67 12.34 -15.45
CA ILE A 138 0.41 10.90 -15.29
C ILE A 138 0.71 10.13 -16.57
N ALA A 139 0.38 10.67 -17.74
CA ALA A 139 0.71 10.06 -19.02
C ALA A 139 2.22 9.89 -19.23
N GLN A 140 3.04 10.68 -18.52
CA GLN A 140 4.50 10.53 -18.45
C GLN A 140 4.95 9.51 -17.40
N GLY A 141 4.02 8.79 -16.77
CA GLY A 141 4.24 7.79 -15.72
C GLY A 141 4.38 8.36 -14.30
N THR A 142 4.08 9.65 -14.09
CA THR A 142 4.23 10.28 -12.78
C THR A 142 3.23 9.73 -11.75
N SER A 143 3.72 9.28 -10.59
CA SER A 143 2.93 8.77 -9.48
C SER A 143 3.06 9.64 -8.22
N GLY A 144 1.94 9.96 -7.56
CA GLY A 144 1.93 10.58 -6.24
C GLY A 144 1.71 9.52 -5.17
N MET A 145 2.55 9.45 -4.14
CA MET A 145 2.38 8.49 -3.05
C MET A 145 2.41 9.20 -1.69
N ALA A 146 1.40 8.89 -0.88
CA ALA A 146 1.36 9.19 0.54
C ALA A 146 1.13 7.86 1.25
N GLU A 147 2.17 7.37 1.90
CA GLU A 147 2.17 6.06 2.55
C GLU A 147 2.37 6.30 4.04
N ASN A 148 1.30 6.14 4.81
CA ASN A 148 1.39 5.91 6.24
C ASN A 148 1.35 4.40 6.43
N VAL A 149 2.51 3.82 6.73
CA VAL A 149 2.69 2.37 6.81
C VAL A 149 2.68 1.93 8.26
N VAL A 150 1.84 0.95 8.58
CA VAL A 150 1.85 0.22 9.85
C VAL A 150 2.09 -1.25 9.52
N SER A 151 3.14 -1.85 10.09
CA SER A 151 3.44 -3.27 9.89
C SER A 151 2.90 -4.10 11.05
N TYR A 152 2.24 -5.21 10.74
CA TYR A 152 1.82 -6.24 11.69
C TYR A 152 2.53 -7.54 11.35
N GLN A 153 2.97 -8.29 12.36
CA GLN A 153 3.73 -9.52 12.15
C GLN A 153 3.08 -10.70 12.86
N ARG A 154 3.13 -11.87 12.22
CA ARG A 154 2.69 -13.12 12.81
C ARG A 154 3.49 -14.31 12.30
N ASN A 155 3.92 -15.17 13.21
CA ASN A 155 4.51 -16.44 12.85
C ASN A 155 3.43 -17.44 12.44
N LEU A 156 3.58 -18.03 11.25
CA LEU A 156 2.63 -19.00 10.71
C LEU A 156 3.40 -20.07 9.90
N GLN A 157 3.23 -21.34 10.29
CA GLN A 157 3.81 -22.51 9.60
C GLN A 157 5.31 -22.41 9.28
N GLY A 158 6.11 -21.86 10.20
CA GLY A 158 7.58 -21.76 10.05
C GLY A 158 8.07 -20.50 9.32
N TYR A 159 7.16 -19.67 8.83
CA TYR A 159 7.46 -18.36 8.23
C TYR A 159 6.91 -17.23 9.10
N CYS A 160 7.44 -16.02 8.90
CA CYS A 160 6.87 -14.81 9.49
C CYS A 160 6.13 -14.00 8.42
N LEU A 161 4.82 -13.82 8.60
CA LEU A 161 4.00 -12.99 7.75
C LEU A 161 4.05 -11.55 8.25
N VAL A 162 4.42 -10.63 7.38
CA VAL A 162 4.49 -9.19 7.64
C VAL A 162 3.45 -8.47 6.79
N THR A 163 2.39 -8.02 7.42
CA THR A 163 1.33 -7.26 6.76
C THR A 163 1.60 -5.78 6.88
N HIS A 164 1.73 -5.08 5.75
CA HIS A 164 1.92 -3.64 5.68
C HIS A 164 0.60 -2.95 5.35
N PHE A 165 0.00 -2.31 6.35
CA PHE A 165 -1.19 -1.50 6.20
C PHE A 165 -0.81 -0.10 5.73
N VAL A 166 -1.33 0.30 4.59
CA VAL A 166 -1.01 1.58 3.95
C VAL A 166 -2.28 2.40 3.87
N LEU A 167 -2.36 3.44 4.70
CA LEU A 167 -3.44 4.42 4.62
C LEU A 167 -3.09 5.38 3.49
N ALA A 168 -3.83 5.28 2.39
CA ALA A 168 -3.60 6.13 1.24
C ALA A 168 -4.36 7.46 1.43
N ALA A 169 -3.62 8.55 1.61
CA ALA A 169 -4.20 9.87 1.88
C ALA A 169 -3.69 10.94 0.91
N GLU A 170 -4.59 11.48 0.08
CA GLU A 170 -4.90 12.92 -0.02
C GLU A 170 -5.92 13.17 -1.16
N PHE A 171 -6.70 14.25 -1.02
CA PHE A 171 -7.63 14.72 -2.04
C PHE A 171 -6.90 15.54 -3.13
N ASN A 172 -7.43 15.54 -4.36
CA ASN A 172 -7.08 16.52 -5.42
C ASN A 172 -5.72 16.41 -6.10
N VAL A 173 -5.16 15.20 -6.22
CA VAL A 173 -3.98 14.98 -7.06
C VAL A 173 -4.17 13.70 -7.85
N ASP A 174 -4.39 13.78 -9.15
CA ASP A 174 -4.50 12.57 -9.99
C ASP A 174 -3.18 11.78 -9.88
N ILE A 175 -3.25 10.56 -9.32
CA ILE A 175 -2.11 9.65 -9.06
C ILE A 175 -2.10 8.60 -10.18
N ASN A 176 -0.92 8.13 -10.60
CA ASN A 176 -0.80 6.91 -11.39
C ASN A 176 -1.27 5.68 -10.59
N LEU A 177 -2.58 5.44 -10.63
CA LEU A 177 -3.25 4.34 -9.94
C LEU A 177 -2.74 2.98 -10.38
N LYS A 178 -2.27 2.84 -11.62
CA LYS A 178 -1.68 1.60 -12.12
C LYS A 178 -0.45 1.21 -11.28
N THR A 179 0.47 2.15 -11.04
CA THR A 179 1.64 1.90 -10.17
C THR A 179 1.20 1.54 -8.76
N VAL A 180 0.27 2.31 -8.18
CA VAL A 180 -0.23 2.06 -6.82
C VAL A 180 -0.79 0.67 -6.66
N PHE A 181 -1.62 0.21 -7.61
CA PHE A 181 -2.31 -1.07 -7.53
C PHE A 181 -1.50 -2.27 -8.01
N SER A 182 -0.42 -2.05 -8.78
CA SER A 182 0.38 -3.12 -9.41
C SER A 182 0.93 -4.17 -8.44
N ARG A 183 1.12 -3.80 -7.18
CA ARG A 183 1.69 -4.64 -6.11
C ARG A 183 0.82 -4.64 -4.85
N VAL A 184 -0.49 -4.48 -4.99
CA VAL A 184 -1.45 -4.54 -3.89
C VAL A 184 -1.98 -5.96 -3.78
N THR A 185 -1.96 -6.50 -2.57
CA THR A 185 -2.49 -7.83 -2.28
C THR A 185 -4.00 -7.77 -2.00
N ALA A 186 -4.40 -6.83 -1.13
CA ALA A 186 -5.79 -6.62 -0.76
C ALA A 186 -6.10 -5.14 -0.56
N CYS A 187 -7.37 -4.78 -0.68
CA CYS A 187 -7.84 -3.44 -0.41
C CYS A 187 -9.05 -3.46 0.54
N ILE A 188 -9.01 -2.58 1.55
CA ILE A 188 -10.10 -2.37 2.49
C ILE A 188 -10.78 -1.03 2.17
N PHE A 189 -12.05 -1.10 1.82
CA PHE A 189 -12.93 0.04 1.62
C PHE A 189 -13.83 0.24 2.84
N ALA A 190 -13.61 1.31 3.59
CA ALA A 190 -14.41 1.66 4.74
C ALA A 190 -15.12 3.01 4.55
N ASN A 191 -16.44 3.05 4.80
CA ASN A 191 -17.22 4.29 4.92
C ASN A 191 -16.94 5.33 3.81
N THR A 192 -17.11 4.95 2.54
CA THR A 192 -16.88 5.83 1.40
C THR A 192 -18.09 6.71 1.11
N PRO A 193 -18.06 8.04 1.34
CA PRO A 193 -19.01 8.95 0.71
C PRO A 193 -18.58 9.22 -0.74
N GLU A 194 -19.50 9.04 -1.69
CA GLU A 194 -19.25 9.30 -3.12
C GLU A 194 -18.96 10.78 -3.45
N THR A 195 -19.27 11.69 -2.53
CA THR A 195 -19.32 13.14 -2.84
C THR A 195 -17.94 13.82 -2.91
N ARG A 196 -16.84 13.08 -2.76
CA ARG A 196 -15.47 13.63 -2.87
C ARG A 196 -14.65 12.87 -3.90
N PHE A 197 -14.04 13.63 -4.82
CA PHE A 197 -13.06 13.15 -5.79
C PHE A 197 -11.74 12.79 -5.09
N CYS A 198 -11.68 11.64 -4.42
CA CYS A 198 -10.41 11.03 -4.03
C CYS A 198 -9.95 10.05 -5.12
N ASN A 199 -8.63 9.87 -5.27
CA ASN A 199 -8.05 8.99 -6.29
C ASN A 199 -8.41 7.52 -6.07
N LEU A 200 -8.70 7.14 -4.83
CA LEU A 200 -9.12 5.80 -4.44
C LEU A 200 -10.62 5.79 -4.15
N SER A 201 -11.42 6.29 -5.10
CA SER A 201 -12.88 6.26 -5.02
C SER A 201 -13.45 5.37 -6.11
N LEU A 202 -14.61 4.78 -5.80
CA LEU A 202 -15.44 4.08 -6.78
C LEU A 202 -15.67 4.93 -8.05
N TYR A 203 -15.95 6.22 -7.88
CA TYR A 203 -16.13 7.15 -9.00
C TYR A 203 -14.93 7.16 -9.94
N GLN A 204 -13.70 7.26 -9.41
CA GLN A 204 -12.49 7.24 -10.25
C GLN A 204 -12.35 5.90 -10.99
N PHE A 205 -12.57 4.79 -10.28
CA PHE A 205 -12.41 3.47 -10.91
C PHE A 205 -13.41 3.26 -12.03
N GLN A 206 -14.68 3.67 -11.84
CA GLN A 206 -15.70 3.56 -12.88
C GLN A 206 -15.32 4.26 -14.20
N HIS A 207 -14.51 5.32 -14.14
CA HIS A 207 -14.06 6.09 -15.31
C HIS A 207 -12.67 5.69 -15.84
N ARG A 208 -12.03 4.67 -15.26
CA ARG A 208 -10.67 4.20 -15.58
C ARG A 208 -10.69 2.72 -15.97
N ALA A 209 -11.34 2.40 -17.08
CA ALA A 209 -11.52 1.02 -17.55
C ALA A 209 -10.17 0.29 -17.80
N GLU A 210 -9.11 1.04 -18.10
CA GLU A 210 -7.75 0.55 -18.25
C GLU A 210 -7.18 -0.09 -16.97
N LEU A 211 -7.78 0.16 -15.81
CA LEU A 211 -7.36 -0.42 -14.53
C LEU A 211 -8.08 -1.73 -14.20
N TYR A 212 -9.15 -2.11 -14.89
CA TYR A 212 -10.03 -3.21 -14.46
C TYR A 212 -9.31 -4.55 -14.32
N SER A 213 -8.41 -4.89 -15.26
CA SER A 213 -7.62 -6.12 -15.17
C SER A 213 -6.76 -6.17 -13.91
N LEU A 214 -6.20 -5.03 -13.50
CA LEU A 214 -5.39 -4.91 -12.30
C LEU A 214 -6.25 -4.90 -11.02
N LEU A 215 -7.39 -4.20 -11.05
CA LEU A 215 -8.31 -4.17 -9.91
C LEU A 215 -8.94 -5.55 -9.64
N LYS A 216 -9.11 -6.37 -10.68
CA LYS A 216 -9.61 -7.74 -10.58
C LYS A 216 -8.71 -8.66 -9.77
N THR A 217 -7.39 -8.44 -9.78
CA THR A 217 -6.43 -9.31 -9.06
C THR A 217 -6.31 -8.98 -7.58
N ILE A 218 -7.03 -7.96 -7.10
CA ILE A 218 -6.98 -7.51 -5.71
C ILE A 218 -8.16 -8.13 -4.97
N TYR A 219 -7.93 -8.64 -3.76
CA TYR A 219 -9.02 -9.06 -2.89
C TYR A 219 -9.63 -7.85 -2.17
N TRP A 220 -10.95 -7.67 -2.28
CA TRP A 220 -11.62 -6.47 -1.76
C TRP A 220 -12.43 -6.77 -0.49
N TYR A 221 -12.21 -5.97 0.56
CA TYR A 221 -13.07 -5.96 1.75
C TYR A 221 -13.90 -4.68 1.75
N VAL A 222 -15.22 -4.80 1.64
CA VAL A 222 -16.16 -3.68 1.67
C VAL A 222 -16.82 -3.63 3.05
N ILE A 223 -16.45 -2.64 3.86
CA ILE A 223 -16.88 -2.51 5.25
C ILE A 223 -17.73 -1.25 5.39
N ASP A 224 -18.98 -1.44 5.81
CA ASP A 224 -19.86 -0.31 6.20
C ASP A 224 -19.84 0.85 5.19
N ALA A 225 -19.88 0.52 3.90
CA ALA A 225 -20.04 1.50 2.85
C ALA A 225 -21.44 2.12 2.96
N ARG A 226 -21.57 3.43 2.67
CA ARG A 226 -22.89 4.10 2.70
C ARG A 226 -23.84 3.63 1.61
N GLN A 227 -23.27 3.13 0.51
CA GLN A 227 -23.95 2.59 -0.66
C GLN A 227 -23.21 1.32 -1.09
N PRO A 228 -23.27 0.25 -0.27
CA PRO A 228 -22.51 -0.97 -0.53
C PRO A 228 -22.87 -1.56 -1.89
N GLU A 229 -24.14 -1.46 -2.32
CA GLU A 229 -24.64 -1.94 -3.60
C GLU A 229 -23.83 -1.39 -4.78
N LYS A 230 -23.50 -0.09 -4.79
CA LYS A 230 -22.75 0.50 -5.90
C LYS A 230 -21.31 0.02 -5.97
N VAL A 231 -20.69 -0.18 -4.80
CA VAL A 231 -19.33 -0.72 -4.71
C VAL A 231 -19.35 -2.17 -5.18
N THR A 232 -20.29 -2.98 -4.69
CA THR A 232 -20.39 -4.38 -5.06
C THR A 232 -20.78 -4.56 -6.52
N ASP A 233 -21.69 -3.76 -7.08
CA ASP A 233 -22.06 -3.82 -8.49
C ASP A 233 -20.86 -3.54 -9.40
N PHE A 234 -20.02 -2.58 -9.02
CA PHE A 234 -18.77 -2.34 -9.74
C PHE A 234 -17.78 -3.50 -9.60
N LEU A 235 -17.60 -4.05 -8.40
CA LEU A 235 -16.70 -5.18 -8.18
C LEU A 235 -17.17 -6.43 -8.96
N HIS A 236 -18.48 -6.70 -8.99
CA HIS A 236 -19.07 -7.72 -9.86
C HIS A 236 -18.84 -7.44 -11.33
N LYS A 237 -19.02 -6.18 -11.78
CA LYS A 237 -18.79 -5.77 -13.18
C LYS A 237 -17.36 -6.07 -13.64
N ILE A 238 -16.37 -5.90 -12.76
CA ILE A 238 -14.96 -6.19 -13.08
C ILE A 238 -14.55 -7.63 -12.72
N GLU A 239 -15.50 -8.45 -12.26
CA GLU A 239 -15.28 -9.83 -11.82
C GLU A 239 -14.21 -9.95 -10.71
N ALA A 240 -14.14 -8.96 -9.80
CA ALA A 240 -13.20 -8.99 -8.69
C ALA A 240 -13.75 -9.80 -7.51
N ASP A 241 -12.86 -10.51 -6.82
CA ASP A 241 -13.20 -11.19 -5.57
C ASP A 241 -13.39 -10.18 -4.44
N PHE A 242 -14.50 -10.30 -3.71
CA PHE A 242 -14.77 -9.40 -2.60
C PHE A 242 -15.57 -10.04 -1.46
N LYS A 243 -15.42 -9.45 -0.28
CA LYS A 243 -16.23 -9.73 0.90
C LYS A 243 -16.94 -8.47 1.37
N LEU A 244 -18.27 -8.54 1.44
CA LEU A 244 -19.10 -7.50 2.05
C LEU A 244 -19.26 -7.77 3.55
N MET A 245 -18.88 -6.81 4.37
CA MET A 245 -19.02 -6.85 5.83
C MET A 245 -19.98 -5.76 6.29
N GLN A 246 -21.11 -6.17 6.82
CA GLN A 246 -22.10 -5.24 7.37
C GLN A 246 -21.67 -4.69 8.72
N TYR A 247 -22.13 -3.48 9.01
CA TYR A 247 -21.82 -2.79 10.23
C TYR A 247 -22.48 -3.46 11.45
N LYS A 248 -21.67 -4.08 12.31
CA LYS A 248 -22.07 -4.67 13.58
C LYS A 248 -22.24 -3.60 14.68
N SER A 249 -21.19 -2.82 14.98
CA SER A 249 -21.23 -1.74 15.96
C SER A 249 -20.00 -0.81 15.85
N ARG A 250 -19.98 0.30 16.62
CA ARG A 250 -18.86 1.28 16.64
C ARG A 250 -17.59 0.70 17.26
N GLU A 251 -17.74 -0.31 18.10
CA GLU A 251 -16.68 -0.91 18.91
C GLU A 251 -16.12 -2.18 18.29
N HIS A 252 -16.72 -2.65 17.19
CA HIS A 252 -16.26 -3.85 16.49
C HIS A 252 -14.94 -3.60 15.76
N ASP A 253 -13.96 -4.46 16.02
CA ASP A 253 -12.64 -4.43 15.40
C ASP A 253 -12.66 -5.29 14.13
N TYR A 254 -13.01 -4.68 13.00
CA TYR A 254 -13.11 -5.39 11.71
C TYR A 254 -11.76 -5.92 11.26
N LEU A 255 -10.66 -5.30 11.68
CA LEU A 255 -9.33 -5.72 11.25
C LEU A 255 -8.95 -7.08 11.85
N GLN A 256 -9.33 -7.35 13.10
CA GLN A 256 -9.14 -8.65 13.73
C GLN A 256 -9.99 -9.76 13.09
N GLU A 257 -11.11 -9.42 12.46
CA GLU A 257 -11.93 -10.37 11.69
C GLU A 257 -11.30 -10.66 10.31
N ILE A 258 -10.75 -9.64 9.66
CA ILE A 258 -10.16 -9.74 8.31
C ILE A 258 -8.78 -10.41 8.31
N LEU A 259 -7.95 -10.14 9.33
CA LEU A 259 -6.56 -10.62 9.40
C LEU A 259 -6.43 -12.15 9.21
N PRO A 260 -7.18 -13.01 9.93
CA PRO A 260 -7.11 -14.47 9.74
C PRO A 260 -7.50 -14.93 8.33
N GLU A 261 -8.40 -14.20 7.66
CA GLU A 261 -8.80 -14.53 6.29
C GLU A 261 -7.70 -14.21 5.30
N ILE A 262 -7.03 -13.06 5.48
CA ILE A 262 -5.85 -12.71 4.68
C ILE A 262 -4.74 -13.72 4.91
N GLU A 263 -4.49 -14.12 6.15
CA GLU A 263 -3.52 -15.15 6.48
C GLU A 263 -3.84 -16.48 5.79
N THR A 264 -5.12 -16.89 5.78
CA THR A 264 -5.57 -18.12 5.10
C THR A 264 -5.34 -18.03 3.59
N MET A 265 -5.75 -16.93 2.97
CA MET A 265 -5.49 -16.66 1.55
C MET A 265 -4.00 -16.71 1.23
N MET A 266 -3.15 -16.16 2.11
CA MET A 266 -1.70 -16.19 1.90
C MET A 266 -1.14 -17.61 1.99
N LEU A 267 -1.58 -18.40 2.97
CA LEU A 267 -1.17 -19.81 3.08
C LEU A 267 -1.59 -20.61 1.86
N GLU A 268 -2.77 -20.37 1.30
CA GLU A 268 -3.21 -21.00 0.06
C GLU A 268 -2.26 -20.65 -1.08
N ILE A 269 -1.95 -19.36 -1.30
CA ILE A 269 -1.01 -18.93 -2.35
C ILE A 269 0.37 -19.58 -2.15
N LEU A 270 0.88 -19.63 -0.92
CA LEU A 270 2.16 -20.25 -0.59
C LEU A 270 2.17 -21.78 -0.76
N SER A 271 1.01 -22.43 -0.71
CA SER A 271 0.90 -23.89 -0.88
C SER A 271 0.86 -24.32 -2.36
N TYR A 272 0.56 -23.38 -3.27
CA TYR A 272 0.48 -23.62 -4.71
C TYR A 272 1.73 -23.19 -5.49
N ASN A 273 2.69 -22.52 -4.84
CA ASN A 273 3.98 -22.10 -5.41
C ASN A 273 5.12 -22.95 -4.84
#